data_AF-A0A2D6PWR1-F1
#
_entry.id   AF-A0A2D6PWR1-F1
#
_cell.length_a   1.000
_cell.length_b   1.000
_cell.length_c   1.000
_cell.angle_alpha   90.00
_cell.angle_beta   90.00
_cell.angle_gamma   90.00
#
_symmetry.space_group_name_H-M   'P 1'
#
loop_
_entity.id
_entity.type
_entity.pdbx_description
1 polymer ?
#
loop_
_entity_poly.entity_id
_entity_poly.type
_entity_poly.pdbx_seq_one_letter_code
_entity_poly.pdbx_strand_id
1 'polypeptide(L)'
;MIRATALLILALARSVVPHSAGFQCSLATTYAPNNGCSGDLFDVRPNTTITVCSFDVHLESGAPSTIEVRAVTGGGSWNQPGVTGDPGAWTLLGSSRVRASDPPRPST
;
A
#
# COMPACT_ATOMS: atom_id res chain seq x y z
N MET A 1 -54.58 16.72 18.53
CA MET A 1 -54.06 16.65 17.14
C MET A 1 -52.56 16.39 17.21
N ILE A 2 -52.13 15.14 17.03
CA ILE A 2 -50.70 14.77 17.02
C ILE A 2 -50.42 14.15 15.65
N ARG A 3 -49.56 14.77 14.85
CA ARG A 3 -49.05 14.21 13.59
C ARG A 3 -47.63 13.71 13.83
N ALA A 4 -47.45 12.40 13.82
CA ALA A 4 -46.14 11.76 13.87
C ALA A 4 -45.57 11.69 12.44
N THR A 5 -44.47 12.39 12.20
CA THR A 5 -43.72 12.33 10.94
C THR A 5 -42.74 11.17 11.02
N ALA A 6 -42.91 10.16 10.17
CA ALA A 6 -41.99 9.04 10.05
C ALA A 6 -40.74 9.46 9.28
N LEU A 7 -39.57 9.39 9.91
CA LEU A 7 -38.27 9.60 9.27
C LEU A 7 -37.78 8.24 8.72
N LEU A 8 -37.86 8.07 7.40
CA LEU A 8 -37.33 6.90 6.69
C LEU A 8 -35.80 7.08 6.54
N ILE A 9 -35.02 6.36 7.34
CA ILE A 9 -33.56 6.30 7.19
C ILE A 9 -33.25 5.17 6.20
N LEU A 10 -32.91 5.53 4.96
CA LEU A 10 -32.40 4.59 3.97
C LEU A 10 -30.94 4.25 4.29
N ALA A 11 -30.71 3.12 4.96
CA ALA A 11 -29.37 2.61 5.20
C ALA A 11 -28.76 2.11 3.88
N LEU A 12 -27.76 2.83 3.36
CA LEU A 12 -26.89 2.35 2.29
C LEU A 12 -26.07 1.17 2.84
N ALA A 13 -26.45 -0.05 2.47
CA ALA A 13 -25.67 -1.24 2.77
C ALA A 13 -24.28 -1.11 2.13
N ARG A 14 -23.23 -1.03 2.95
CA ARG A 14 -21.85 -1.20 2.49
C ARG A 14 -21.68 -2.66 2.11
N SER A 15 -21.43 -2.93 0.82
CA SER A 15 -21.07 -4.26 0.37
C SER A 15 -19.76 -4.67 1.05
N VAL A 16 -19.84 -5.64 1.96
CA VAL A 16 -18.66 -6.35 2.47
C VAL A 16 -18.36 -7.40 1.42
N VAL A 17 -17.36 -7.14 0.57
CA VAL A 17 -16.84 -8.19 -0.31
C VAL A 17 -16.14 -9.20 0.61
N PRO A 18 -16.62 -10.46 0.70
CA PRO A 18 -15.90 -11.44 1.48
C PRO A 18 -14.56 -11.66 0.79
N HIS A 19 -13.48 -11.18 1.41
CA HIS A 19 -12.15 -11.59 1.01
C HIS A 19 -12.05 -13.07 1.38
N SER A 20 -11.93 -13.93 0.36
CA SER A 20 -11.51 -15.31 0.58
C SER A 20 -10.29 -15.28 1.52
N ALA A 21 -10.30 -16.08 2.58
CA ALA A 21 -9.13 -16.27 3.42
C ALA A 21 -8.06 -17.01 2.60
N GLY A 22 -7.47 -16.31 1.64
CA GLY A 22 -6.31 -16.74 0.90
C GLY A 22 -5.13 -16.86 1.85
N PHE A 23 -4.22 -17.77 1.53
CA PHE A 23 -2.99 -17.92 2.27
C PHE A 23 -2.21 -16.59 2.23
N GLN A 24 -2.17 -15.86 3.35
CA GLN A 24 -1.40 -14.63 3.47
C GLN A 24 0.03 -14.99 3.87
N CYS A 25 1.00 -14.46 3.15
CA CYS A 25 2.42 -14.56 3.51
C CYS A 25 3.06 -13.17 3.49
N SER A 26 4.10 -12.99 4.31
CA SER A 26 4.91 -11.78 4.34
C SER A 26 6.28 -12.05 3.71
N LEU A 27 6.74 -11.15 2.85
CA LEU A 27 8.11 -11.12 2.34
C LEU A 27 8.90 -10.09 3.15
N ALA A 28 10.01 -10.50 3.75
CA ALA A 28 10.89 -9.62 4.50
C ALA A 28 12.20 -9.43 3.73
N THR A 29 12.67 -8.18 3.64
CA THR A 29 14.02 -7.85 3.19
C THR A 29 14.91 -7.64 4.41
N THR A 30 16.22 -7.86 4.26
CA THR A 30 17.17 -7.60 5.35
C THR A 30 17.33 -6.09 5.54
N TYR A 31 16.96 -5.60 6.72
CA TYR A 31 17.27 -4.23 7.13
C TYR A 31 18.77 -4.09 7.44
N ALA A 32 19.43 -3.12 6.81
CA ALA A 32 20.79 -2.70 7.12
C ALA A 32 20.77 -1.19 7.44
N PRO A 33 21.01 -0.78 8.70
CA PRO A 33 20.96 0.64 9.08
C PRO A 33 22.03 1.45 8.32
N ASN A 34 21.74 2.73 8.07
CA ASN A 34 22.64 3.69 7.42
C ASN A 34 23.05 3.35 5.97
N ASN A 35 22.33 2.44 5.29
CA ASN A 35 22.64 2.08 3.91
C ASN A 35 21.98 3.01 2.85
N GLY A 36 21.44 4.16 3.28
CA GLY A 36 20.97 5.22 2.39
C GLY A 36 19.96 4.75 1.33
N CYS A 37 18.94 3.98 1.72
CA CYS A 37 17.95 3.53 0.74
C CYS A 37 17.07 4.69 0.27
N SER A 38 17.02 4.93 -1.04
CA SER A 38 15.97 5.72 -1.70
C SER A 38 14.78 4.81 -2.02
N GLY A 39 14.30 4.08 -1.01
CA GLY A 39 13.28 3.05 -1.12
C GLY A 39 13.84 1.62 -1.28
N ASP A 40 12.95 0.65 -1.11
CA ASP A 40 13.21 -0.77 -1.32
C ASP A 40 12.67 -1.20 -2.69
N LEU A 41 13.51 -1.82 -3.51
CA LEU A 41 13.15 -2.30 -4.84
C LEU A 41 13.23 -3.82 -4.88
N PHE A 42 12.14 -4.46 -5.30
CA PHE A 42 12.04 -5.90 -5.44
C PHE A 42 11.13 -6.28 -6.60
N ASP A 43 11.37 -7.46 -7.17
CA ASP A 43 10.50 -8.04 -8.17
C ASP A 43 9.44 -8.90 -7.50
N VAL A 44 8.19 -8.76 -7.94
CA VAL A 44 7.12 -9.72 -7.63
C VAL A 44 6.70 -10.38 -8.94
N ARG A 45 6.90 -11.70 -9.04
CA ARG A 45 6.57 -12.49 -10.24
C ARG A 45 5.52 -13.55 -9.92
N PRO A 46 4.25 -13.15 -9.78
CA PRO A 46 3.23 -14.09 -9.39
C PRO A 46 2.75 -14.90 -10.61
N ASN A 47 2.43 -16.18 -10.42
CA ASN A 47 1.86 -17.02 -11.47
C ASN A 47 0.36 -16.74 -11.70
N THR A 48 -0.27 -15.99 -10.79
CA THR A 48 -1.67 -15.60 -10.80
C THR A 48 -1.80 -14.16 -10.28
N THR A 49 -2.98 -13.56 -10.37
CA THR A 49 -3.22 -12.28 -9.70
C THR A 49 -3.00 -12.42 -8.20
N ILE A 50 -2.35 -11.42 -7.60
CA ILE A 50 -2.17 -11.30 -6.16
C ILE A 50 -2.70 -9.95 -5.68
N THR A 51 -3.01 -9.88 -4.39
CA THR A 51 -3.31 -8.63 -3.69
C THR A 51 -2.24 -8.42 -2.64
N VAL A 52 -1.63 -7.23 -2.65
CA VAL A 52 -0.73 -6.81 -1.56
C VAL A 52 -1.58 -6.07 -0.54
N CYS A 53 -1.69 -6.64 0.67
CA CYS A 53 -2.59 -6.13 1.69
C CYS A 53 -1.97 -5.00 2.52
N SER A 54 -0.66 -5.05 2.78
CA SER A 54 0.04 -4.09 3.63
C SER A 54 1.53 -4.01 3.29
N PHE A 55 2.15 -2.93 3.75
CA PHE A 55 3.60 -2.75 3.78
C PHE A 55 3.99 -2.31 5.18
N ASP A 56 5.01 -2.95 5.73
CA ASP A 56 5.67 -2.52 6.96
C ASP A 56 7.02 -1.92 6.58
N VAL A 57 7.26 -0.67 7.00
CA VAL A 57 8.49 0.05 6.70
C VAL A 57 9.14 0.51 8.02
N HIS A 58 10.46 0.38 8.09
CA HIS A 58 11.22 0.96 9.18
C HIS A 58 11.57 2.40 8.85
N LEU A 59 11.23 3.35 9.75
CA LEU A 59 11.53 4.76 9.58
C LEU A 59 12.33 5.26 10.79
N GLU A 60 13.38 6.03 10.50
CA GLU A 60 14.08 6.78 11.53
C GLU A 60 13.14 7.80 12.20
N SER A 61 13.32 8.02 13.50
CA SER A 61 12.51 9.01 14.22
C SER A 61 12.74 10.42 13.65
N GLY A 62 11.67 11.21 13.50
CA GLY A 62 11.83 12.55 12.93
C GLY A 62 10.56 13.19 12.40
N ALA A 63 10.72 14.01 11.37
CA ALA A 63 9.60 14.59 10.63
C ALA A 63 8.82 13.49 9.88
N PRO A 64 7.52 13.68 9.61
CA PRO A 64 6.76 12.73 8.79
C PRO A 64 7.36 12.59 7.39
N SER A 65 7.45 11.35 6.91
CA SER A 65 7.88 10.99 5.56
C SER A 65 6.67 10.63 4.71
N THR A 66 6.73 10.94 3.42
CA THR A 66 5.76 10.43 2.44
C THR A 66 6.32 9.14 1.85
N ILE A 67 5.59 8.05 2.01
CA ILE A 67 5.89 6.75 1.42
C ILE A 67 5.04 6.59 0.17
N GLU A 68 5.69 6.20 -0.92
CA GLU A 68 5.07 5.96 -2.21
C GLU A 68 5.25 4.51 -2.60
N VAL A 69 4.16 3.89 -3.07
CA VAL A 69 4.21 2.57 -3.70
C VAL A 69 4.14 2.79 -5.20
N ARG A 70 5.18 2.37 -5.91
CA ARG A 70 5.31 2.54 -7.36
C ARG A 70 5.55 1.18 -8.01
N ALA A 71 5.06 1.02 -9.23
CA ALA A 71 5.27 -0.20 -10.02
C ALA A 71 5.62 0.11 -11.47
N VAL A 72 6.42 -0.77 -12.06
CA VAL A 72 6.70 -0.80 -13.49
C VAL A 72 5.51 -1.47 -14.18
N THR A 73 4.63 -0.68 -14.78
CA THR A 73 3.37 -1.17 -15.37
C THR A 73 3.53 -1.76 -16.77
N GLY A 74 4.66 -1.50 -17.44
CA GLY A 74 5.04 -2.14 -18.70
C GLY A 74 5.49 -3.60 -18.57
N GLY A 75 5.52 -4.14 -17.34
CA GLY A 75 6.16 -5.42 -17.03
C GLY A 75 7.68 -5.32 -16.95
N GLY A 76 8.33 -6.39 -16.50
CA GLY A 76 9.79 -6.45 -16.36
C GLY A 76 10.28 -6.42 -14.91
N SER A 77 11.55 -6.03 -14.73
CA SER A 77 12.24 -5.98 -13.43
C SER A 77 12.74 -4.58 -13.12
N TRP A 78 12.79 -4.23 -11.83
CA TRP A 78 13.27 -2.92 -11.38
C TRP A 78 14.73 -2.64 -11.79
N ASN A 79 15.54 -3.68 -12.03
CA ASN A 79 16.97 -3.59 -12.32
C ASN A 79 17.30 -3.51 -13.82
N GLN A 80 16.30 -3.44 -14.68
CA GLN A 80 16.53 -3.38 -16.12
C GLN A 80 17.11 -2.03 -16.54
N PRO A 81 17.91 -2.00 -17.62
CA PRO A 81 18.42 -0.74 -18.16
C PRO A 81 17.27 0.22 -18.47
N GLY A 82 17.41 1.48 -18.00
CA GLY A 82 16.41 2.51 -18.21
C GLY A 82 15.24 2.49 -17.21
N VAL A 83 15.24 1.66 -16.16
CA VAL A 83 14.18 1.65 -15.13
C VAL A 83 14.59 2.37 -13.85
N THR A 84 15.69 1.96 -13.22
CA THR A 84 16.09 2.47 -11.88
C THR A 84 16.41 3.98 -11.86
N GLY A 85 16.72 4.57 -13.02
CA GLY A 85 17.06 5.99 -13.16
C GLY A 85 16.02 6.83 -13.92
N ASP A 86 14.94 6.22 -14.40
CA ASP A 86 13.90 6.93 -15.16
C ASP A 86 12.59 7.01 -14.36
N PRO A 87 12.22 8.18 -13.81
CA PRO A 87 10.95 8.36 -13.14
C PRO A 87 9.73 8.03 -14.02
N GLY A 88 9.86 8.16 -15.35
CA GLY A 88 8.81 7.86 -16.31
C GLY A 88 8.50 6.36 -16.45
N ALA A 89 9.44 5.49 -16.05
CA ALA A 89 9.24 4.04 -16.04
C ALA A 89 8.29 3.57 -14.91
N TRP A 90 7.99 4.44 -13.93
CA TRP A 90 7.27 4.08 -12.70
C TRP A 90 5.90 4.74 -12.63
N THR A 91 4.87 3.93 -12.44
CA THR A 91 3.52 4.40 -12.14
C THR A 91 3.30 4.45 -10.62
N LEU A 92 2.81 5.57 -10.11
CA LEU A 92 2.39 5.70 -8.70
C LEU A 92 1.08 4.92 -8.47
N LEU A 93 1.12 3.94 -7.57
CA LEU A 93 -0.05 3.15 -7.18
C LEU A 93 -0.76 3.74 -5.96
N GLY A 94 0.01 4.38 -5.06
CA GLY A 94 -0.52 5.01 -3.87
C GLY A 94 0.55 5.70 -3.05
N SER A 95 0.14 6.61 -2.19
CA SER A 95 1.05 7.27 -1.25
C SER A 95 0.38 7.52 0.10
N SER A 96 1.20 7.55 1.15
CA SER A 96 0.74 7.86 2.50
C SER A 96 1.81 8.67 3.23
N ARG A 97 1.35 9.67 3.98
CA ARG A 97 2.21 10.43 4.88
C ARG A 97 2.18 9.78 6.25
N VAL A 98 3.33 9.30 6.70
CA VAL A 98 3.50 8.53 7.94
C VAL A 98 4.65 9.09 8.77
N ARG A 99 4.59 8.92 10.08
CA ARG A 99 5.68 9.21 11.01
C ARG A 99 6.13 7.92 11.67
N ALA A 100 7.41 7.85 12.02
CA ALA A 100 7.90 6.78 12.88
C ALA A 100 7.04 6.68 14.16
N SER A 101 6.66 5.45 14.50
CA SER A 101 5.80 5.13 15.64
C SER A 101 4.33 5.58 15.54
N ASP A 102 3.86 5.99 14.37
CA ASP A 102 2.41 6.14 14.15
C ASP A 102 1.73 4.76 14.31
N PRO A 103 0.56 4.69 14.97
CA PRO A 103 -0.19 3.44 15.04
C PRO A 103 -0.58 2.96 13.63
N PRO A 104 -0.72 1.63 13.41
CA PRO A 104 -1.16 1.10 12.13
C PRO A 104 -2.44 1.80 11.67
N ARG A 105 -2.44 2.35 10.45
CA ARG A 105 -3.67 2.89 9.87
C ARG A 105 -4.62 1.73 9.54
N PRO A 106 -5.93 1.87 9.81
CA PRO A 106 -6.90 0.89 9.37
C PRO A 106 -6.83 0.74 7.84
N SER A 107 -6.78 -0.50 7.36
CA SER A 107 -6.99 -0.80 5.95
C SER A 107 -8.43 -0.39 5.59
N THR A 108 -8.58 0.63 4.75
CA THR A 108 -9.88 1.07 4.22
C THR A 108 -10.40 0.15 3.14
#